data_AF-D2VCI7-F1
#
_entry.id   AF-D2VCI7-F1
#
_cell.length_a   1.000
_cell.length_b   1.000
_cell.length_c   1.000
_cell.angle_alpha   90.00
_cell.angle_beta   90.00
_cell.angle_gamma   90.00
#
_symmetry.space_group_name_H-M   'P 1'
#
loop_
_entity.id
_entity.type
_entity.pdbx_description
1 polymer ?
#
loop_
_entity_poly.entity_id
_entity_poly.type
_entity_poly.pdbx_seq_one_letter_code
_entity_poly.pdbx_strand_id
1 'polypeptide(L)'
;MSSKTTVEDLSKLLKKFNEDVLKTMVEATKMDYKNNVNEMSDDLIDWAYEQGIRKFVEKLDAKTLKSSMKEASVELADDVTALSTLGEKFLDSVELDPNGPEGFLSKMKMSTLKKFAQILNFETDASDEKQFAEDIADQFLLDGTIIIIGHLSEEQLKQTCENLKLKTKAKFTKANYTDLILGQVFSGILPDEDEEEEPKKNNKKEKKPKEKKEKKEKKEKKKKTVDGRKDSKARREEHNEQIKANRSELKDCKDYEEIFQNYWTEELKEFCKTNGVNSTGTKKELIKRILDFNEDPQNKGYPTKKRKRKAASSAKNKKKKQTKKSGESETETAANGKEESESAETKEE
;
A
#
# COMPACT_ATOMS: atom_id res chain seq x y z
N MET A 1 6.34 -1.04 -22.58
CA MET A 1 6.22 -2.52 -22.52
C MET A 1 6.05 -2.95 -21.05
N SER A 2 5.47 -2.11 -20.19
CA SER A 2 5.75 -2.21 -18.75
C SER A 2 4.63 -2.82 -17.90
N SER A 3 3.37 -2.85 -18.34
CA SER A 3 2.27 -3.38 -17.49
C SER A 3 2.09 -4.91 -17.56
N LYS A 4 2.30 -5.52 -18.73
CA LYS A 4 2.24 -6.99 -18.87
C LYS A 4 3.17 -7.71 -17.90
N THR A 5 4.27 -7.06 -17.51
CA THR A 5 5.21 -7.65 -16.55
C THR A 5 4.65 -7.68 -15.13
N THR A 6 3.89 -6.67 -14.68
CA THR A 6 3.39 -6.62 -13.30
C THR A 6 2.36 -7.71 -13.02
N VAL A 7 1.38 -7.90 -13.91
CA VAL A 7 0.38 -8.98 -13.80
C VAL A 7 1.02 -10.35 -13.84
N GLU A 8 1.95 -10.58 -14.79
CA GLU A 8 2.67 -11.83 -14.90
C GLU A 8 3.53 -12.11 -13.65
N ASP A 9 4.15 -11.09 -13.08
CA ASP A 9 4.99 -11.21 -11.90
C ASP A 9 4.16 -11.43 -10.63
N LEU A 10 2.97 -10.83 -10.54
CA LEU A 10 2.00 -11.14 -9.49
C LEU A 10 1.49 -12.58 -9.60
N SER A 11 1.15 -13.04 -10.81
CA SER A 11 0.73 -14.44 -11.05
C SER A 11 1.85 -15.42 -10.64
N LYS A 12 3.11 -15.14 -11.03
CA LYS A 12 4.27 -15.93 -10.59
C LYS A 12 4.49 -15.87 -9.09
N LEU A 13 4.17 -14.76 -8.42
CA LEU A 13 4.28 -14.63 -6.97
C LEU A 13 3.21 -15.47 -6.27
N LEU A 14 1.93 -15.33 -6.66
CA LEU A 14 0.81 -16.06 -6.08
C LEU A 14 0.96 -17.58 -6.28
N LYS A 15 1.45 -18.02 -7.44
CA LYS A 15 1.75 -19.45 -7.70
C LYS A 15 2.83 -20.05 -6.80
N LYS A 16 3.59 -19.22 -6.06
CA LYS A 16 4.55 -19.67 -5.04
C LYS A 16 3.97 -19.72 -3.63
N PHE A 17 2.74 -19.26 -3.44
CA PHE A 17 2.08 -19.33 -2.14
C PHE A 17 1.71 -20.78 -1.84
N ASN A 18 1.58 -21.09 -0.56
CA ASN A 18 1.05 -22.38 -0.16
C ASN A 18 -0.43 -22.47 -0.57
N GLU A 19 -0.88 -23.65 -1.02
CA GLU A 19 -2.26 -23.88 -1.44
C GLU A 19 -3.29 -23.47 -0.36
N ASP A 20 -3.01 -23.74 0.92
CA ASP A 20 -3.92 -23.38 2.03
C ASP A 20 -4.03 -21.86 2.21
N VAL A 21 -2.95 -21.13 1.91
CA VAL A 21 -2.94 -19.66 1.94
C VAL A 21 -3.79 -19.11 0.79
N LEU A 22 -3.66 -19.68 -0.41
CA LEU A 22 -4.49 -19.29 -1.56
C LEU A 22 -5.97 -19.60 -1.30
N LYS A 23 -6.30 -20.78 -0.76
CA LYS A 23 -7.68 -21.11 -0.36
C LYS A 23 -8.25 -20.11 0.64
N THR A 24 -7.46 -19.74 1.65
CA THR A 24 -7.88 -18.70 2.62
C THR A 24 -8.21 -17.38 1.92
N MET A 25 -7.40 -16.97 0.93
CA MET A 25 -7.63 -15.75 0.16
C MET A 25 -8.92 -15.86 -0.67
N VAL A 26 -9.10 -16.95 -1.41
CA VAL A 26 -10.28 -17.16 -2.26
C VAL A 26 -11.58 -17.32 -1.46
N GLU A 27 -11.54 -18.03 -0.33
CA GLU A 27 -12.69 -18.14 0.56
C GLU A 27 -13.12 -16.78 1.12
N ALA A 28 -12.16 -15.88 1.38
CA ALA A 28 -12.44 -14.53 1.83
C ALA A 28 -13.09 -13.66 0.74
N THR A 29 -12.80 -13.89 -0.54
CA THR A 29 -13.43 -13.19 -1.66
C THR A 29 -14.82 -13.72 -1.99
N LYS A 30 -15.21 -14.89 -1.45
CA LYS A 30 -16.46 -15.61 -1.75
C LYS A 30 -16.62 -15.97 -3.23
N MET A 31 -15.51 -16.08 -3.95
CA MET A 31 -15.50 -16.55 -5.32
C MET A 31 -15.74 -18.06 -5.35
N ASP A 32 -16.46 -18.53 -6.36
CA ASP A 32 -16.47 -19.96 -6.68
C ASP A 32 -15.14 -20.32 -7.33
N TYR A 33 -14.50 -21.39 -6.87
CA TYR A 33 -13.17 -21.73 -7.33
C TYR A 33 -12.98 -23.24 -7.45
N LYS A 34 -12.15 -23.60 -8.42
CA LYS A 34 -11.64 -24.97 -8.56
C LYS A 34 -10.38 -25.11 -7.73
N ASN A 35 -10.16 -26.29 -7.15
CA ASN A 35 -8.95 -26.61 -6.39
C ASN A 35 -7.71 -26.75 -7.31
N ASN A 36 -7.33 -25.65 -7.96
CA ASN A 36 -6.22 -25.55 -8.88
C ASN A 36 -5.49 -24.22 -8.62
N VAL A 37 -4.22 -24.31 -8.26
CA VAL A 37 -3.40 -23.14 -7.91
C VAL A 37 -3.32 -22.10 -9.03
N ASN A 38 -3.29 -22.54 -10.30
CA ASN A 38 -3.21 -21.60 -11.42
C ASN A 38 -4.52 -20.83 -11.61
N GLU A 39 -5.65 -21.54 -11.59
CA GLU A 39 -6.97 -20.89 -11.71
C GLU A 39 -7.20 -19.96 -10.51
N MET A 40 -6.96 -20.42 -9.27
CA MET A 40 -7.07 -19.57 -8.07
C MET A 40 -6.20 -18.31 -8.16
N SER A 41 -4.96 -18.42 -8.65
CA SER A 41 -4.10 -17.25 -8.76
C SER A 41 -4.57 -16.25 -9.81
N ASP A 42 -5.11 -16.73 -10.93
CA ASP A 42 -5.58 -15.87 -12.00
C ASP A 42 -6.90 -15.20 -11.57
N ASP A 43 -7.83 -15.94 -10.96
CA ASP A 43 -9.08 -15.39 -10.43
C ASP A 43 -8.83 -14.34 -9.32
N LEU A 44 -7.83 -14.57 -8.45
CA LEU A 44 -7.45 -13.60 -7.41
C LEU A 44 -6.89 -12.30 -8.00
N ILE A 45 -6.22 -12.35 -9.16
CA ILE A 45 -5.70 -11.15 -9.84
C ILE A 45 -6.85 -10.33 -10.42
N ASP A 46 -7.81 -10.98 -11.06
CA ASP A 46 -9.00 -10.32 -11.59
C ASP A 46 -9.78 -9.65 -10.45
N TRP A 47 -9.99 -10.37 -9.35
CA TRP A 47 -10.61 -9.80 -8.14
C TRP A 47 -9.79 -8.65 -7.54
N ALA A 48 -8.46 -8.73 -7.55
CA ALA A 48 -7.60 -7.64 -7.10
C ALA A 48 -7.86 -6.37 -7.91
N TYR A 49 -7.86 -6.47 -9.25
CA TYR A 49 -8.18 -5.32 -10.10
C TYR A 49 -9.55 -4.74 -9.78
N GLU A 50 -10.57 -5.59 -9.67
CA GLU A 50 -11.92 -5.16 -9.32
C GLU A 50 -11.93 -4.35 -8.02
N GLN A 51 -11.33 -4.87 -6.94
CA GLN A 51 -11.31 -4.16 -5.66
C GLN A 51 -10.48 -2.88 -5.69
N GLY A 52 -9.36 -2.88 -6.41
CA GLY A 52 -8.54 -1.69 -6.61
C GLY A 52 -9.32 -0.57 -7.29
N ILE A 53 -10.05 -0.91 -8.36
CA ILE A 53 -10.90 0.02 -9.11
C ILE A 53 -12.07 0.50 -8.24
N ARG A 54 -12.76 -0.40 -7.51
CA ARG A 54 -13.85 -0.03 -6.60
C ARG A 54 -13.38 0.98 -5.55
N LYS A 55 -12.25 0.70 -4.89
CA LYS A 55 -11.62 1.60 -3.90
C LYS A 55 -11.24 2.97 -4.51
N PHE A 56 -10.84 2.98 -5.78
CA PHE A 56 -10.55 4.21 -6.50
C PHE A 56 -11.82 5.01 -6.82
N VAL A 57 -12.86 4.35 -7.34
CA VAL A 57 -14.14 4.95 -7.69
C VAL A 57 -14.80 5.61 -6.48
N GLU A 58 -14.68 5.01 -5.29
CA GLU A 58 -15.17 5.61 -4.03
C GLU A 58 -14.57 6.98 -3.70
N LYS A 59 -13.38 7.28 -4.25
CA LYS A 59 -12.69 8.57 -4.06
C LYS A 59 -13.05 9.61 -5.12
N LEU A 60 -13.78 9.22 -6.16
CA LEU A 60 -14.16 10.11 -7.26
C LEU A 60 -15.54 10.75 -7.02
N ASP A 61 -15.68 11.98 -7.48
CA ASP A 61 -17.00 12.59 -7.66
C ASP A 61 -17.64 12.13 -8.98
N ALA A 62 -18.98 12.06 -9.01
CA ALA A 62 -19.74 11.55 -10.15
C ALA A 62 -19.50 12.34 -11.44
N LYS A 63 -19.22 13.65 -11.35
CA LYS A 63 -18.95 14.50 -12.52
C LYS A 63 -17.61 14.13 -13.15
N THR A 64 -16.57 13.94 -12.34
CA THR A 64 -15.26 13.49 -12.82
C THR A 64 -15.35 12.11 -13.45
N LEU A 65 -16.01 11.15 -12.80
CA LEU A 65 -16.17 9.78 -13.31
C LEU A 65 -16.94 9.76 -14.65
N LYS A 66 -18.07 10.49 -14.74
CA LYS A 66 -18.83 10.60 -15.99
C LYS A 66 -18.02 11.25 -17.11
N SER A 67 -17.21 12.27 -16.79
CA SER A 67 -16.33 12.93 -17.78
C SER A 67 -15.24 11.99 -18.28
N SER A 68 -14.56 11.25 -17.39
CA SER A 68 -13.50 10.31 -17.77
C SER A 68 -14.04 9.16 -18.62
N MET A 69 -15.24 8.66 -18.32
CA MET A 69 -15.91 7.63 -19.12
C MET A 69 -16.25 8.12 -20.53
N LYS A 70 -16.73 9.37 -20.66
CA LYS A 70 -16.96 9.98 -21.99
C LYS A 70 -15.66 10.13 -22.79
N GLU A 71 -14.55 10.48 -22.14
CA GLU A 71 -13.23 10.53 -22.79
C GLU A 71 -12.79 9.14 -23.29
N ALA A 72 -13.04 8.11 -22.50
CA ALA A 72 -12.79 6.71 -22.89
C ALA A 72 -13.82 6.14 -23.87
N SER A 73 -14.72 6.97 -24.41
CA SER A 73 -15.76 6.59 -25.37
C SER A 73 -16.76 5.54 -24.83
N VAL A 74 -17.03 5.58 -23.51
CA VAL A 74 -18.09 4.77 -22.90
C VAL A 74 -19.42 5.47 -23.10
N GLU A 75 -20.38 4.77 -23.70
CA GLU A 75 -21.74 5.25 -23.88
C GLU A 75 -22.47 5.27 -22.53
N LEU A 76 -22.95 6.46 -22.15
CA LEU A 76 -23.71 6.67 -20.92
C LEU A 76 -25.00 7.40 -21.25
N ALA A 77 -26.12 6.90 -20.73
CA ALA A 77 -27.37 7.64 -20.78
C ALA A 77 -27.25 8.94 -19.95
N ASP A 78 -27.91 10.00 -20.42
CA ASP A 78 -27.73 11.34 -19.84
C ASP A 78 -28.29 11.44 -18.41
N ASP A 79 -29.28 10.63 -18.07
CA ASP A 79 -29.95 10.54 -16.77
C ASP A 79 -29.14 9.80 -15.69
N VAL A 80 -28.12 9.01 -16.09
CA VAL A 80 -27.27 8.30 -15.13
C VAL A 80 -26.36 9.30 -14.41
N THR A 81 -26.63 9.48 -13.12
CA THR A 81 -25.93 10.43 -12.24
C THR A 81 -25.48 9.81 -10.92
N ALA A 82 -26.06 8.67 -10.53
CA ALA A 82 -25.68 7.97 -9.30
C ALA A 82 -24.24 7.44 -9.41
N LEU A 83 -23.41 7.75 -8.41
CA LEU A 83 -22.00 7.34 -8.37
C LEU A 83 -21.84 5.82 -8.39
N SER A 84 -22.72 5.08 -7.71
CA SER A 84 -22.70 3.61 -7.72
C SER A 84 -22.92 3.05 -9.12
N THR A 85 -23.95 3.53 -9.83
CA THR A 85 -24.24 3.08 -11.21
C THR A 85 -23.12 3.46 -12.17
N LEU A 86 -22.55 4.66 -12.04
CA LEU A 86 -21.38 5.07 -12.83
C LEU A 86 -20.15 4.22 -12.49
N GLY A 87 -19.98 3.85 -11.22
CA GLY A 87 -18.90 3.01 -10.73
C GLY A 87 -18.91 1.62 -11.33
N GLU A 88 -20.06 0.93 -11.28
CA GLU A 88 -20.21 -0.38 -11.93
C GLU A 88 -19.96 -0.27 -13.44
N LYS A 89 -20.51 0.77 -14.10
CA LYS A 89 -20.27 0.96 -15.54
C LYS A 89 -18.82 1.25 -15.88
N PHE A 90 -18.09 1.95 -15.01
CA PHE A 90 -16.66 2.17 -15.17
C PHE A 90 -15.89 0.86 -15.05
N LEU A 91 -16.20 0.06 -14.03
CA LEU A 91 -15.60 -1.25 -13.80
C LEU A 91 -15.86 -2.19 -14.99
N ASP A 92 -17.12 -2.35 -15.41
CA ASP A 92 -17.50 -3.15 -16.60
C ASP A 92 -16.69 -2.73 -17.83
N SER A 93 -16.52 -1.43 -18.03
CA SER A 93 -15.81 -0.89 -19.21
C SER A 93 -14.30 -1.14 -19.16
N VAL A 94 -13.72 -1.16 -17.96
CA VAL A 94 -12.31 -1.51 -17.74
C VAL A 94 -12.08 -2.99 -18.01
N GLU A 95 -12.94 -3.86 -17.46
CA GLU A 95 -12.84 -5.32 -17.60
C GLU A 95 -13.04 -5.79 -19.05
N LEU A 96 -13.96 -5.15 -19.78
CA LEU A 96 -14.26 -5.50 -21.16
C LEU A 96 -13.26 -4.91 -22.18
N ASP A 97 -12.29 -4.11 -21.76
CA ASP A 97 -11.29 -3.58 -22.68
C ASP A 97 -10.33 -4.68 -23.14
N PRO A 98 -10.15 -4.90 -24.46
CA PRO A 98 -9.29 -5.97 -24.96
C PRO A 98 -7.80 -5.77 -24.63
N ASN A 99 -7.40 -4.57 -24.23
CA ASN A 99 -6.04 -4.25 -23.80
C ASN A 99 -5.94 -4.07 -22.28
N GLY A 100 -6.96 -4.49 -21.52
CA GLY A 100 -7.00 -4.40 -20.07
C GLY A 100 -7.15 -2.98 -19.53
N PRO A 101 -6.93 -2.79 -18.21
CA PRO A 101 -7.09 -1.50 -17.54
C PRO A 101 -6.23 -0.38 -18.13
N GLU A 102 -5.00 -0.67 -18.53
CA GLU A 102 -4.10 0.29 -19.16
C GLU A 102 -4.64 0.74 -20.52
N GLY A 103 -5.17 -0.22 -21.28
CA GLY A 103 -5.85 0.02 -22.54
C GLY A 103 -6.99 1.01 -22.41
N PHE A 104 -7.88 0.74 -21.46
CA PHE A 104 -9.01 1.60 -21.16
C PHE A 104 -8.56 3.01 -20.74
N LEU A 105 -7.64 3.09 -19.78
CA LEU A 105 -7.12 4.35 -19.23
C LEU A 105 -6.39 5.18 -20.29
N SER A 106 -5.65 4.55 -21.22
CA SER A 106 -4.90 5.24 -22.27
C SER A 106 -5.76 6.03 -23.27
N LYS A 107 -7.08 5.80 -23.27
CA LYS A 107 -8.05 6.56 -24.08
C LYS A 107 -8.40 7.92 -23.45
N MET A 108 -8.09 8.11 -22.17
CA MET A 108 -8.40 9.34 -21.43
C MET A 108 -7.37 10.43 -21.71
N LYS A 109 -7.76 11.69 -21.49
CA LYS A 109 -6.83 12.81 -21.65
C LYS A 109 -5.80 12.83 -20.52
N MET A 110 -4.60 13.33 -20.82
CA MET A 110 -3.53 13.55 -19.84
C MET A 110 -3.99 14.30 -18.56
N SER A 111 -4.87 15.30 -18.69
CA SER A 111 -5.40 16.04 -17.54
C SER A 111 -6.21 15.15 -16.58
N THR A 112 -6.95 14.19 -17.13
CA THR A 112 -7.76 13.24 -16.38
C THR A 112 -6.87 12.22 -15.67
N LEU A 113 -5.87 11.69 -16.38
CA LEU A 113 -4.90 10.75 -15.81
C LEU A 113 -4.08 11.36 -14.68
N LYS A 114 -3.60 12.61 -14.84
CA LYS A 114 -2.93 13.34 -13.75
C LYS A 114 -3.82 13.51 -12.53
N LYS A 115 -5.10 13.81 -12.72
CA LYS A 115 -6.08 13.89 -11.63
C LYS A 115 -6.26 12.53 -10.94
N PHE A 116 -6.30 11.44 -11.70
CA PHE A 116 -6.40 10.08 -11.15
C PHE A 116 -5.17 9.74 -10.29
N ALA A 117 -3.96 10.01 -10.78
CA ALA A 117 -2.73 9.82 -10.01
C ALA A 117 -2.73 10.64 -8.70
N GLN A 118 -3.21 11.88 -8.74
CA GLN A 118 -3.37 12.71 -7.54
C GLN A 118 -4.36 12.10 -6.52
N ILE A 119 -5.50 11.59 -6.99
CA ILE A 119 -6.53 10.96 -6.13
C ILE A 119 -6.03 9.66 -5.50
N LEU A 120 -5.25 8.89 -6.25
CA LEU A 120 -4.59 7.68 -5.76
C LEU A 120 -3.42 7.99 -4.82
N ASN A 121 -2.90 9.22 -4.84
CA ASN A 121 -1.84 9.70 -3.97
C ASN A 121 -0.54 8.89 -4.11
N PHE A 122 -0.11 8.66 -5.35
CA PHE A 122 1.19 8.06 -5.65
C PHE A 122 2.05 8.97 -6.53
N GLU A 123 3.36 8.77 -6.50
CA GLU A 123 4.32 9.48 -7.36
C GLU A 123 4.53 8.72 -8.67
N THR A 124 4.58 9.46 -9.77
CA THR A 124 4.88 8.91 -11.10
C THR A 124 5.84 9.83 -11.84
N ASP A 125 6.79 9.24 -12.56
CA ASP A 125 7.67 9.91 -13.51
C ASP A 125 7.17 9.81 -14.96
N ALA A 126 5.93 9.36 -15.15
CA ALA A 126 5.28 9.25 -16.45
C ALA A 126 5.26 10.59 -17.18
N SER A 127 5.57 10.51 -18.47
CA SER A 127 5.68 11.67 -19.37
C SER A 127 4.58 11.70 -20.44
N ASP A 128 3.94 10.56 -20.71
CA ASP A 128 2.90 10.39 -21.72
C ASP A 128 1.69 9.63 -21.17
N GLU A 129 0.56 9.70 -21.88
CA GLU A 129 -0.73 9.13 -21.45
C GLU A 129 -0.64 7.62 -21.21
N LYS A 130 0.19 6.93 -21.99
CA LYS A 130 0.35 5.49 -21.88
C LYS A 130 1.09 5.12 -20.61
N GLN A 131 2.18 5.82 -20.27
CA GLN A 131 2.92 5.62 -19.03
C GLN A 131 2.03 5.91 -17.81
N PHE A 132 1.26 7.00 -17.84
CA PHE A 132 0.30 7.28 -16.77
C PHE A 132 -0.76 6.19 -16.62
N ALA A 133 -1.29 5.68 -17.73
CA ALA A 133 -2.25 4.59 -17.73
C ALA A 133 -1.65 3.28 -17.17
N GLU A 134 -0.42 2.94 -17.54
CA GLU A 134 0.33 1.80 -17.00
C GLU A 134 0.50 1.95 -15.47
N ASP A 135 0.97 3.12 -15.00
CA ASP A 135 1.20 3.35 -13.56
C ASP A 135 -0.10 3.36 -12.73
N ILE A 136 -1.18 3.93 -13.26
CA ILE A 136 -2.49 3.94 -12.58
C ILE A 136 -3.06 2.51 -12.48
N ALA A 137 -2.90 1.69 -13.52
CA ALA A 137 -3.34 0.30 -13.49
C ALA A 137 -2.53 -0.53 -12.50
N ASP A 138 -1.21 -0.34 -12.45
CA ASP A 138 -0.35 -0.97 -11.43
C ASP A 138 -0.79 -0.57 -10.01
N GLN A 139 -1.18 0.70 -9.82
CA GLN A 139 -1.70 1.17 -8.55
C GLN A 139 -3.07 0.56 -8.20
N PHE A 140 -3.97 0.35 -9.17
CA PHE A 140 -5.21 -0.40 -8.94
C PHE A 140 -4.91 -1.83 -8.48
N LEU A 141 -4.04 -2.52 -9.21
CA LEU A 141 -3.66 -3.90 -8.88
C LEU A 141 -3.04 -3.98 -7.50
N LEU A 142 -2.15 -3.04 -7.15
CA LEU A 142 -1.54 -2.95 -5.83
C LEU A 142 -2.59 -2.76 -4.73
N ASP A 143 -3.47 -1.77 -4.87
CA ASP A 143 -4.50 -1.47 -3.88
C ASP A 143 -5.43 -2.66 -3.62
N GLY A 144 -5.81 -3.37 -4.68
CA GLY A 144 -6.57 -4.61 -4.60
C GLY A 144 -5.82 -5.76 -3.95
N THR A 145 -4.55 -5.96 -4.33
CA THR A 145 -3.72 -7.02 -3.77
C THR A 145 -3.49 -6.82 -2.27
N ILE A 146 -3.35 -5.56 -1.81
CA ILE A 146 -3.31 -5.22 -0.38
C ILE A 146 -4.57 -5.69 0.34
N ILE A 147 -5.76 -5.54 -0.27
CA ILE A 147 -7.02 -6.00 0.32
C ILE A 147 -7.02 -7.53 0.46
N ILE A 148 -6.65 -8.26 -0.61
CA ILE A 148 -6.61 -9.73 -0.59
C ILE A 148 -5.64 -10.24 0.47
N ILE A 149 -4.39 -9.78 0.45
CA ILE A 149 -3.35 -10.18 1.42
C ILE A 149 -3.77 -9.75 2.83
N GLY A 150 -4.54 -8.67 2.95
CA GLY A 150 -5.16 -8.21 4.19
C GLY A 150 -6.06 -9.22 4.89
N HIS A 151 -6.55 -10.25 4.19
CA HIS A 151 -7.34 -11.34 4.80
C HIS A 151 -6.48 -12.39 5.51
N LEU A 152 -5.18 -12.46 5.24
CA LEU A 152 -4.29 -13.45 5.85
C LEU A 152 -3.96 -13.12 7.30
N SER A 153 -3.74 -14.15 8.12
CA SER A 153 -3.22 -13.98 9.49
C SER A 153 -1.74 -13.57 9.48
N GLU A 154 -1.24 -13.02 10.58
CA GLU A 154 0.18 -12.68 10.71
C GLU A 154 1.07 -13.92 10.60
N GLU A 155 0.64 -15.05 11.15
CA GLU A 155 1.32 -16.34 11.03
C GLU A 155 1.39 -16.82 9.58
N GLN A 156 0.28 -16.72 8.83
CA GLN A 156 0.24 -17.08 7.41
C GLN A 156 1.19 -16.20 6.60
N LEU A 157 1.20 -14.88 6.84
CA LEU A 157 2.11 -13.95 6.15
C LEU A 157 3.58 -14.24 6.46
N LYS A 158 3.89 -14.54 7.72
CA LYS A 158 5.24 -14.94 8.15
C LYS A 158 5.67 -16.23 7.45
N GLN A 159 4.81 -17.25 7.42
CA GLN A 159 5.09 -18.51 6.73
C GLN A 159 5.29 -18.31 5.23
N THR A 160 4.47 -17.46 4.60
CA THR A 160 4.62 -17.08 3.19
C THR A 160 5.97 -16.41 2.95
N CYS A 161 6.41 -15.48 3.81
CA CYS A 161 7.74 -14.87 3.72
C CYS A 161 8.87 -15.91 3.84
N GLU A 162 8.77 -16.87 4.77
CA GLU A 162 9.74 -17.96 4.94
C GLU A 162 9.82 -18.84 3.70
N ASN A 163 8.67 -19.22 3.11
CA ASN A 163 8.59 -20.01 1.88
C ASN A 163 9.22 -19.28 0.69
N LEU A 164 8.99 -17.97 0.59
CA LEU A 164 9.59 -17.09 -0.42
C LEU A 164 11.07 -16.76 -0.12
N LYS A 165 11.62 -17.24 1.01
CA LYS A 165 12.99 -16.97 1.48
C LYS A 165 13.29 -15.48 1.68
N LEU A 166 12.27 -14.72 2.08
CA LEU A 166 12.38 -13.30 2.38
C LEU A 166 12.94 -13.11 3.80
N LYS A 167 13.79 -12.10 3.97
CA LYS A 167 14.41 -11.81 5.27
C LYS A 167 13.41 -11.09 6.18
N THR A 168 12.98 -11.77 7.24
CA THR A 168 12.07 -11.21 8.24
C THR A 168 12.83 -10.77 9.49
N LYS A 169 12.30 -9.80 10.24
CA LYS A 169 12.80 -9.43 11.58
C LYS A 169 11.83 -9.91 12.65
N ALA A 170 12.31 -10.07 13.89
CA ALA A 170 11.52 -10.62 15.00
C ALA A 170 10.32 -9.75 15.42
N LYS A 171 10.26 -8.48 15.00
CA LYS A 171 9.20 -7.52 15.35
C LYS A 171 8.43 -7.01 14.15
N PHE A 172 8.40 -7.75 13.05
CA PHE A 172 7.59 -7.36 11.90
C PHE A 172 6.12 -7.41 12.28
N THR A 173 5.40 -6.34 11.94
CA THR A 173 3.95 -6.30 12.01
C THR A 173 3.35 -6.92 10.75
N LYS A 174 2.04 -7.19 10.78
CA LYS A 174 1.28 -7.60 9.60
C LYS A 174 1.57 -6.73 8.36
N ALA A 175 1.57 -5.41 8.52
CA ALA A 175 1.88 -4.47 7.44
C ALA A 175 3.29 -4.68 6.88
N ASN A 176 4.30 -4.84 7.74
CA ASN A 176 5.68 -5.07 7.27
C ASN A 176 5.83 -6.37 6.48
N TYR A 177 5.10 -7.43 6.86
CA TYR A 177 5.08 -8.67 6.07
C TYR A 177 4.40 -8.48 4.72
N THR A 178 3.25 -7.79 4.69
CA THR A 178 2.55 -7.45 3.45
C THR A 178 3.45 -6.65 2.51
N ASP A 179 4.11 -5.59 3.00
CA ASP A 179 5.02 -4.77 2.21
C ASP A 179 6.21 -5.57 1.68
N LEU A 180 6.77 -6.47 2.49
CA LEU A 180 7.89 -7.32 2.08
C LEU A 180 7.50 -8.29 0.94
N ILE A 181 6.28 -8.84 1.00
CA ILE A 181 5.75 -9.73 -0.03
C ILE A 181 5.45 -8.93 -1.30
N LEU A 182 4.72 -7.81 -1.18
CA LEU A 182 4.34 -6.97 -2.32
C LEU A 182 5.54 -6.33 -3.01
N GLY A 183 6.58 -5.98 -2.27
CA GLY A 183 7.85 -5.48 -2.81
C GLY A 183 8.60 -6.47 -3.73
N GLN A 184 8.13 -7.72 -3.84
CA GLN A 184 8.63 -8.65 -4.87
C GLN A 184 8.10 -8.35 -6.28
N VAL A 185 6.95 -7.67 -6.37
CA VAL A 185 6.25 -7.37 -7.63
C VAL A 185 6.24 -5.87 -7.87
N PHE A 186 5.81 -5.10 -6.87
CA PHE A 186 5.66 -3.66 -6.96
C PHE A 186 6.92 -2.96 -6.46
N SER A 187 7.69 -2.44 -7.41
CA SER A 187 8.91 -1.71 -7.07
C SER A 187 8.58 -0.44 -6.27
N GLY A 188 9.43 -0.10 -5.30
CA GLY A 188 9.22 1.08 -4.44
C GLY A 188 8.46 0.79 -3.14
N ILE A 189 7.79 -0.37 -3.02
CA ILE A 189 7.28 -0.85 -1.73
C ILE A 189 8.43 -1.47 -0.97
N LEU A 190 8.90 -0.76 0.05
CA LEU A 190 9.82 -1.29 1.04
C LEU A 190 9.14 -1.13 2.40
N PRO A 191 9.19 -2.16 3.27
CA PRO A 191 8.78 -1.95 4.65
C PRO A 191 9.63 -0.82 5.20
N ASP A 192 9.00 0.13 5.89
CA ASP A 192 9.72 1.17 6.62
C ASP A 192 10.78 0.45 7.46
N GLU A 193 12.05 0.64 7.08
CA GLU A 193 13.14 0.24 7.95
C GLU A 193 13.06 1.22 9.11
N ASP A 194 12.22 0.87 10.10
CA ASP A 194 12.29 1.47 11.42
C ASP A 194 13.78 1.46 11.73
N GLU A 195 14.37 2.65 11.72
CA GLU A 195 15.70 2.90 12.27
C GLU A 195 15.54 2.47 13.73
N GLU A 196 15.76 1.18 14.00
CA GLU A 196 15.96 0.69 15.35
C GLU A 196 17.15 1.52 15.82
N GLU A 197 16.86 2.63 16.52
CA GLU A 197 17.83 3.35 17.31
C GLU A 197 18.42 2.28 18.22
N GLU A 198 19.55 1.70 17.80
CA GLU A 198 20.24 0.71 18.59
C GLU A 198 20.38 1.36 19.96
N PRO A 199 19.84 0.74 21.02
CA PRO A 199 19.92 1.34 22.34
C PRO A 199 21.39 1.54 22.61
N LYS A 200 21.85 2.80 22.60
CA LYS A 200 23.24 3.18 22.82
C LYS A 200 23.64 2.58 24.15
N LYS A 201 24.25 1.38 24.09
CA LYS A 201 24.82 0.72 25.25
C LYS A 201 25.95 1.64 25.70
N ASN A 202 25.69 2.42 26.75
CA ASN A 202 26.70 3.11 27.54
C ASN A 202 27.58 2.06 28.22
N ASN A 203 28.42 1.39 27.43
CA ASN A 203 29.50 0.57 27.92
C ASN A 203 30.69 1.49 28.19
N LYS A 204 30.70 2.06 29.40
CA LYS A 204 31.90 2.57 30.06
C LYS A 204 32.86 1.37 30.23
N LYS A 205 33.78 1.19 29.27
CA LYS A 205 34.76 0.10 29.27
C LYS A 205 36.07 0.61 29.87
N GLU A 206 36.44 0.04 31.03
CA GLU A 206 37.80 0.08 31.55
C GLU A 206 38.77 -0.60 30.56
N LYS A 207 39.94 0.04 30.41
CA LYS A 207 41.06 -0.40 29.58
C LYS A 207 41.75 -1.61 30.20
N LYS A 208 42.08 -2.62 29.39
CA LYS A 208 43.39 -3.30 29.43
C LYS A 208 43.81 -3.80 28.05
N PRO A 209 45.12 -3.88 27.75
CA PRO A 209 45.63 -3.95 26.38
C PRO A 209 46.15 -5.35 25.97
N LYS A 210 46.17 -5.53 24.64
CA LYS A 210 47.06 -6.35 23.79
C LYS A 210 47.04 -7.88 23.97
N GLU A 211 46.74 -8.60 22.87
CA GLU A 211 47.78 -9.26 22.08
C GLU A 211 47.32 -9.60 20.66
N LYS A 212 48.24 -9.44 19.71
CA LYS A 212 48.12 -9.75 18.27
C LYS A 212 48.40 -11.23 18.04
N LYS A 213 47.67 -11.87 17.11
CA LYS A 213 48.33 -12.67 16.05
C LYS A 213 47.45 -12.96 14.84
N GLU A 214 48.14 -12.89 13.72
CA GLU A 214 47.80 -13.14 12.32
C GLU A 214 46.99 -14.42 12.05
N LYS A 215 46.08 -14.37 11.06
CA LYS A 215 46.21 -15.28 9.91
C LYS A 215 45.48 -14.76 8.66
N LYS A 216 46.19 -14.96 7.56
CA LYS A 216 45.97 -14.53 6.19
C LYS A 216 45.16 -15.58 5.43
N GLU A 217 44.52 -15.14 4.35
CA GLU A 217 44.39 -15.82 3.05
C GLU A 217 43.09 -16.56 2.66
N LYS A 218 42.73 -16.31 1.38
CA LYS A 218 41.74 -16.94 0.47
C LYS A 218 40.29 -16.46 0.50
N LYS A 219 39.95 -15.55 -0.43
CA LYS A 219 39.21 -15.92 -1.65
C LYS A 219 39.09 -14.74 -2.63
N GLU A 220 39.90 -14.82 -3.67
CA GLU A 220 39.75 -14.06 -4.91
C GLU A 220 39.07 -14.98 -5.93
N LYS A 221 37.86 -14.59 -6.38
CA LYS A 221 37.21 -14.91 -7.67
C LYS A 221 35.69 -14.77 -7.56
N LYS A 222 35.20 -13.57 -7.87
CA LYS A 222 33.97 -13.32 -8.65
C LYS A 222 33.83 -11.81 -8.87
N LYS A 223 34.55 -11.31 -9.87
CA LYS A 223 34.35 -9.98 -10.45
C LYS A 223 33.66 -10.19 -11.80
N LYS A 224 32.34 -9.95 -11.83
CA LYS A 224 31.57 -9.57 -13.03
C LYS A 224 30.20 -9.07 -12.57
N THR A 225 29.81 -7.93 -13.14
CA THR A 225 28.51 -7.22 -13.11
C THR A 225 28.08 -6.55 -11.79
N VAL A 226 28.69 -5.39 -11.47
CA VAL A 226 28.05 -4.34 -10.66
C VAL A 226 28.49 -2.98 -11.21
N ASP A 227 27.90 -2.53 -12.31
CA ASP A 227 28.03 -1.14 -12.78
C ASP A 227 26.68 -0.46 -13.06
N GLY A 228 25.55 -1.06 -12.68
CA GLY A 228 24.21 -0.48 -12.96
C GLY A 228 23.50 0.20 -11.78
N ARG A 229 24.05 0.18 -10.55
CA ARG A 229 23.31 0.59 -9.33
C ARG A 229 23.72 1.94 -8.72
N LYS A 230 24.76 2.60 -9.23
CA LYS A 230 25.13 3.93 -8.73
C LYS A 230 24.43 5.08 -9.45
N ASP A 231 23.97 4.87 -10.67
CA ASP A 231 23.37 5.95 -11.48
C ASP A 231 21.91 6.24 -11.12
N SER A 232 21.15 5.25 -10.61
CA SER A 232 19.74 5.44 -10.24
C SER A 232 19.56 6.35 -9.03
N LYS A 233 20.46 6.28 -8.04
CA LYS A 233 20.39 7.15 -6.85
C LYS A 233 20.74 8.59 -7.19
N ALA A 234 21.80 8.80 -7.99
CA ALA A 234 22.21 10.13 -8.43
C ALA A 234 21.14 10.79 -9.31
N ARG A 235 20.52 10.04 -10.24
CA ARG A 235 19.42 10.55 -11.07
C ARG A 235 18.16 10.90 -10.26
N ARG A 236 17.84 10.13 -9.21
CA ARG A 236 16.70 10.42 -8.33
C ARG A 236 16.95 11.65 -7.46
N GLU A 237 18.18 11.84 -6.97
CA GLU A 237 18.57 13.07 -6.25
C GLU A 237 18.55 14.30 -7.18
N GLU A 238 19.10 14.20 -8.39
CA GLU A 238 19.12 15.31 -9.37
C GLU A 238 17.71 15.70 -9.85
N HIS A 239 16.82 14.71 -10.06
CA HIS A 239 15.43 14.96 -10.43
C HIS A 239 14.62 15.56 -9.26
N ASN A 240 14.84 15.10 -8.02
CA ASN A 240 14.24 15.70 -6.83
C ASN A 240 14.72 17.14 -6.61
N GLU A 241 16.01 17.44 -6.88
CA GLU A 241 16.51 18.81 -6.83
C GLU A 241 15.91 19.70 -7.93
N GLN A 242 15.66 19.18 -9.14
CA GLN A 242 14.98 19.93 -10.20
C GLN A 242 13.50 20.21 -9.90
N ILE A 243 12.76 19.24 -9.33
CA ILE A 243 11.37 19.47 -8.88
C ILE A 243 11.34 20.49 -7.74
N LYS A 244 12.27 20.37 -6.79
CA LYS A 244 12.43 21.30 -5.67
C LYS A 244 12.76 22.72 -6.14
N ALA A 245 13.64 22.86 -7.14
CA ALA A 245 13.98 24.15 -7.74
C ALA A 245 12.76 24.79 -8.42
N ASN A 246 11.97 24.00 -9.17
CA ASN A 246 10.78 24.48 -9.88
C ASN A 246 9.58 24.80 -8.97
N ARG A 247 9.59 24.37 -7.69
CA ARG A 247 8.51 24.61 -6.70
C ARG A 247 8.91 25.48 -5.50
N SER A 248 10.16 25.97 -5.46
CA SER A 248 10.74 26.62 -4.27
C SER A 248 10.13 27.97 -3.87
N GLU A 249 9.14 28.48 -4.60
CA GLU A 249 8.34 29.63 -4.19
C GLU A 249 6.94 29.17 -3.78
N LEU A 250 6.71 29.00 -2.47
CA LEU A 250 5.36 28.95 -1.89
C LEU A 250 4.72 30.33 -2.12
N LYS A 251 4.13 30.51 -3.31
CA LYS A 251 3.65 31.80 -3.78
C LYS A 251 2.28 32.08 -3.18
N ASP A 252 2.20 32.97 -2.20
CA ASP A 252 0.99 33.61 -1.65
C ASP A 252 -0.31 32.76 -1.59
N CYS A 253 -0.20 31.45 -1.30
CA CYS A 253 -1.38 30.61 -1.14
C CYS A 253 -2.10 31.04 0.15
N LYS A 254 -3.31 31.60 0.00
CA LYS A 254 -4.14 32.05 1.12
C LYS A 254 -5.08 30.96 1.63
N ASP A 255 -5.32 29.92 0.83
CA ASP A 255 -6.27 28.88 1.16
C ASP A 255 -5.57 27.62 1.72
N TYR A 256 -6.14 27.09 2.79
CA TYR A 256 -5.66 25.87 3.44
C TYR A 256 -5.71 24.67 2.49
N GLU A 257 -6.79 24.56 1.72
CA GLU A 257 -7.06 23.41 0.87
C GLU A 257 -6.06 23.34 -0.30
N GLU A 258 -5.74 24.50 -0.88
CA GLU A 258 -4.74 24.62 -1.94
C GLU A 258 -3.35 24.19 -1.45
N ILE A 259 -2.95 24.59 -0.23
CA ILE A 259 -1.66 24.16 0.33
C ILE A 259 -1.70 22.66 0.66
N PHE A 260 -2.83 22.16 1.17
CA PHE A 260 -2.99 20.77 1.55
C PHE A 260 -2.89 19.82 0.36
N GLN A 261 -3.41 20.21 -0.80
CA GLN A 261 -3.41 19.39 -2.01
C GLN A 261 -2.09 19.49 -2.80
N ASN A 262 -1.46 20.67 -2.84
CA ASN A 262 -0.32 20.90 -3.73
C ASN A 262 1.06 20.64 -3.10
N TYR A 263 1.18 20.72 -1.77
CA TYR A 263 2.48 20.63 -1.09
C TYR A 263 2.61 19.41 -0.19
N TRP A 264 3.83 18.88 -0.11
CA TRP A 264 4.17 17.72 0.68
C TRP A 264 4.64 18.10 2.08
N THR A 265 4.54 17.17 3.03
CA THR A 265 4.91 17.45 4.43
C THR A 265 6.37 17.91 4.57
N GLU A 266 7.28 17.40 3.74
CA GLU A 266 8.69 17.79 3.75
C GLU A 266 8.93 19.20 3.23
N GLU A 267 8.28 19.57 2.12
CA GLU A 267 8.33 20.93 1.56
C GLU A 267 7.82 21.96 2.57
N LEU A 268 6.70 21.66 3.25
CA LEU A 268 6.15 22.51 4.30
C LEU A 268 7.11 22.66 5.49
N LYS A 269 7.80 21.57 5.89
CA LYS A 269 8.83 21.63 6.93
C LYS A 269 10.03 22.48 6.50
N GLU A 270 10.44 22.39 5.24
CA GLU A 270 11.55 23.17 4.71
C GLU A 270 11.20 24.65 4.64
N PHE A 271 10.02 24.99 4.14
CA PHE A 271 9.49 26.36 4.18
C PHE A 271 9.48 26.91 5.62
N CYS A 272 9.02 26.11 6.58
CA CYS A 272 9.03 26.51 7.98
C CYS A 272 10.46 26.77 8.50
N LYS A 273 11.44 25.90 8.18
CA LYS A 273 12.84 26.10 8.58
C LYS A 273 13.44 27.38 7.99
N THR A 274 13.21 27.61 6.70
CA THR A 274 13.73 28.79 5.98
C THR A 274 13.16 30.10 6.54
N ASN A 275 11.86 30.11 6.86
CA ASN A 275 11.18 31.29 7.39
C ASN A 275 11.23 31.40 8.94
N GLY A 276 11.91 30.47 9.62
CA GLY A 276 12.04 30.47 11.08
C GLY A 276 10.73 30.14 11.83
N VAL A 277 9.79 29.48 11.17
CA VAL A 277 8.56 28.92 11.75
C VAL A 277 8.84 27.52 12.30
N ASN A 278 8.14 27.11 13.36
CA ASN A 278 8.33 25.77 13.94
C ASN A 278 7.99 24.65 12.94
N SER A 279 8.98 23.85 12.54
CA SER A 279 8.84 22.75 11.56
C SER A 279 8.39 21.41 12.15
N THR A 280 7.92 21.37 13.40
CA THR A 280 7.49 20.11 14.07
C THR A 280 5.96 19.99 14.11
N GLY A 281 5.42 18.85 13.69
CA GLY A 281 3.97 18.61 13.74
C GLY A 281 3.45 17.82 12.55
N THR A 282 2.13 17.65 12.52
CA THR A 282 1.41 17.04 11.39
C THR A 282 1.31 18.02 10.22
N LYS A 283 1.04 17.52 8.99
CA LYS A 283 0.85 18.34 7.79
C LYS A 283 -0.13 19.50 8.04
N LYS A 284 -1.27 19.21 8.69
CA LYS A 284 -2.30 20.20 9.02
C LYS A 284 -1.80 21.32 9.94
N GLU A 285 -0.96 20.98 10.93
CA GLU A 285 -0.39 21.97 11.86
C GLU A 285 0.65 22.85 11.17
N LEU A 286 1.44 22.29 10.24
CA LEU A 286 2.39 23.05 9.45
C LEU A 286 1.67 24.06 8.56
N ILE A 287 0.61 23.66 7.85
CA ILE A 287 -0.18 24.55 6.99
C ILE A 287 -0.78 25.69 7.80
N LYS A 288 -1.38 25.42 8.97
CA LYS A 288 -1.92 26.47 9.83
C LYS A 288 -0.87 27.50 10.23
N ARG A 289 0.33 27.07 10.61
CA ARG A 289 1.40 28.01 10.97
C ARG A 289 1.93 28.81 9.78
N ILE A 290 1.91 28.22 8.59
CA ILE A 290 2.29 28.91 7.35
C ILE A 290 1.26 29.99 7.03
N LEU A 291 -0.04 29.69 7.17
CA LEU A 291 -1.10 30.68 7.00
C LEU A 291 -1.01 31.79 8.06
N ASP A 292 -0.82 31.43 9.33
CA ASP A 292 -0.62 32.40 10.42
C ASP A 292 0.61 33.30 10.19
N PHE A 293 1.70 32.74 9.64
CA PHE A 293 2.92 33.49 9.30
C PHE A 293 2.72 34.41 8.09
N ASN A 294 1.91 33.99 7.11
CA ASN A 294 1.55 34.82 5.96
C ASN A 294 0.66 36.00 6.38
N GLU A 295 -0.17 35.85 7.40
CA GLU A 295 -0.96 36.94 7.99
C GLU A 295 -0.11 37.86 8.89
N ASP A 296 0.75 37.28 9.73
CA ASP A 296 1.67 38.00 10.62
C ASP A 296 3.08 37.39 10.57
N PRO A 297 4.04 38.01 9.85
CA PRO A 297 5.41 37.52 9.75
C PRO A 297 6.17 37.47 11.10
N GLN A 298 5.66 38.09 12.16
CA GLN A 298 6.25 37.98 13.50
C GLN A 298 5.78 36.72 14.24
N ASN A 299 4.70 36.08 13.79
CA ASN A 299 4.17 34.86 14.39
C ASN A 299 4.98 33.63 13.96
N LYS A 300 6.01 33.28 14.73
CA LYS A 300 6.85 32.09 14.51
C LYS A 300 6.18 30.77 14.94
N GLY A 301 4.90 30.82 15.28
CA GLY A 301 4.09 29.68 15.70
C GLY A 301 4.16 29.38 17.21
N TYR A 302 3.13 28.69 17.68
CA TYR A 302 2.99 28.34 19.09
C TYR A 302 4.01 27.25 19.51
N PRO A 303 4.70 27.40 20.65
CA PRO A 303 5.51 26.32 21.19
C PRO A 303 4.60 25.13 21.50
N THR A 304 4.87 23.99 20.89
CA THR A 304 4.15 22.75 21.18
C THR A 304 4.38 22.43 22.66
N LYS A 305 3.31 22.47 23.46
CA LYS A 305 3.36 22.04 24.86
C LYS A 305 3.83 20.59 24.86
N LYS A 306 5.09 20.34 25.24
CA LYS A 306 5.64 19.00 25.41
C LYS A 306 4.69 18.25 26.33
N ARG A 307 3.94 17.27 25.81
CA ARG A 307 3.10 16.40 26.64
C ARG A 307 4.01 15.77 27.67
N LYS A 308 3.85 16.18 28.93
CA LYS A 308 4.58 15.62 30.07
C LYS A 308 4.18 14.15 30.14
N ARG A 309 5.03 13.26 29.59
CA ARG A 309 4.79 11.82 29.63
C ARG A 309 4.64 11.45 31.11
N LYS A 310 3.44 11.03 31.53
CA LYS A 310 3.22 10.42 32.84
C LYS A 310 4.15 9.21 32.90
N ALA A 311 5.14 9.25 33.79
CA ALA A 311 5.99 8.10 34.07
C ALA A 311 5.08 6.94 34.48
N ALA A 312 5.00 5.90 33.65
CA ALA A 312 4.29 4.69 33.98
C ALA A 312 5.04 4.04 35.16
N SER A 313 4.46 4.12 36.35
CA SER A 313 4.89 3.37 37.52
C SER A 313 4.72 1.88 37.23
N SER A 314 5.84 1.19 37.04
CA SER A 314 5.90 -0.27 36.94
C SER A 314 5.47 -0.91 38.27
N ALA A 315 4.18 -1.22 38.40
CA ALA A 315 3.64 -2.00 39.51
C ALA A 315 3.76 -3.50 39.19
N LYS A 316 4.65 -4.11 39.95
CA LYS A 316 5.05 -5.52 40.03
C LYS A 316 3.93 -6.33 40.71
N ASN A 317 3.32 -7.29 40.02
CA ASN A 317 2.56 -8.40 40.63
C ASN A 317 2.76 -9.65 39.76
N LYS A 318 3.66 -10.59 40.11
CA LYS A 318 3.60 -11.61 41.19
C LYS A 318 2.48 -12.64 40.99
N LYS A 319 2.74 -13.57 40.06
CA LYS A 319 2.69 -15.04 40.21
C LYS A 319 1.68 -15.57 41.25
N LYS A 320 0.57 -16.16 40.81
CA LYS A 320 -0.07 -17.27 41.55
C LYS A 320 -0.47 -18.40 40.61
N LYS A 321 0.13 -19.55 40.91
CA LYS A 321 0.00 -20.88 40.35
C LYS A 321 -1.24 -21.53 40.95
N GLN A 322 -2.12 -22.14 40.16
CA GLN A 322 -2.96 -23.23 40.65
C GLN A 322 -3.38 -24.18 39.53
N THR A 323 -3.60 -25.41 39.96
CA THR A 323 -3.44 -26.67 39.25
C THR A 323 -4.80 -27.36 39.08
N LYS A 324 -4.92 -28.19 38.03
CA LYS A 324 -5.70 -29.44 37.92
C LYS A 324 -7.24 -29.40 38.04
N LYS A 325 -7.92 -30.08 37.09
CA LYS A 325 -8.69 -31.36 37.25
C LYS A 325 -9.79 -31.44 36.14
N SER A 326 -9.58 -32.25 35.10
CA SER A 326 -10.28 -33.52 34.78
C SER A 326 -11.81 -33.50 34.91
N GLY A 327 -12.52 -33.87 33.85
CA GLY A 327 -13.97 -34.10 33.88
C GLY A 327 -14.55 -34.42 32.50
N GLU A 328 -14.38 -35.68 32.11
CA GLU A 328 -15.08 -36.44 31.08
C GLU A 328 -16.59 -36.52 31.37
N SER A 329 -17.45 -36.38 30.35
CA SER A 329 -18.79 -36.96 30.31
C SER A 329 -19.37 -36.84 28.90
N GLU A 330 -19.50 -37.99 28.26
CA GLU A 330 -20.40 -38.26 27.14
C GLU A 330 -21.85 -37.93 27.51
N THR A 331 -22.65 -37.51 26.53
CA THR A 331 -24.01 -38.06 26.35
C THR A 331 -24.52 -37.80 24.94
N GLU A 332 -24.83 -38.90 24.25
CA GLU A 332 -25.66 -38.99 23.05
C GLU A 332 -27.04 -38.37 23.29
N THR A 333 -27.63 -37.75 22.27
CA THR A 333 -29.04 -38.01 21.95
C THR A 333 -29.32 -37.76 20.46
N ALA A 334 -29.86 -38.77 19.80
CA ALA A 334 -30.37 -38.77 18.44
C ALA A 334 -31.80 -38.20 18.36
N ALA A 335 -32.15 -37.59 17.22
CA ALA A 335 -33.47 -37.62 16.55
C ALA A 335 -33.45 -36.60 15.40
N ASN A 336 -33.39 -37.03 14.15
CA ASN A 336 -34.54 -37.37 13.28
C ASN A 336 -35.34 -36.13 12.83
N GLY A 337 -35.37 -35.89 11.51
CA GLY A 337 -36.08 -34.77 10.90
C GLY A 337 -35.97 -34.81 9.37
N LYS A 338 -36.58 -35.83 8.79
CA LYS A 338 -36.87 -35.99 7.36
C LYS A 338 -38.05 -35.07 7.00
N GLU A 339 -37.87 -34.12 6.09
CA GLU A 339 -38.98 -33.50 5.36
C GLU A 339 -38.64 -33.43 3.87
N GLU A 340 -39.34 -34.29 3.12
CA GLU A 340 -39.64 -34.16 1.71
C GLU A 340 -40.59 -32.96 1.53
N SER A 341 -40.31 -32.07 0.57
CA SER A 341 -41.37 -31.26 -0.04
C SER A 341 -41.10 -31.07 -1.53
N GLU A 342 -41.76 -31.97 -2.26
CA GLU A 342 -42.16 -31.94 -3.65
C GLU A 342 -42.99 -30.70 -3.99
N SER A 343 -42.68 -29.99 -5.07
CA SER A 343 -43.61 -29.14 -5.84
C SER A 343 -42.89 -28.73 -7.13
N ALA A 344 -43.27 -29.24 -8.30
CA ALA A 344 -44.49 -29.01 -9.08
C ALA A 344 -44.11 -28.17 -10.32
N GLU A 345 -43.80 -28.91 -11.37
CA GLU A 345 -43.73 -28.51 -12.77
C GLU A 345 -45.03 -27.79 -13.18
N THR A 346 -44.92 -26.60 -13.77
CA THR A 346 -46.01 -25.98 -14.53
C THR A 346 -45.48 -25.59 -15.90
N LYS A 347 -46.04 -26.26 -16.92
CA LYS A 347 -46.01 -25.88 -18.33
C LYS A 347 -47.29 -25.10 -18.62
N GLU A 348 -47.17 -23.93 -19.22
CA GLU A 348 -48.16 -23.29 -20.10
C GLU A 348 -47.31 -22.73 -21.26
N GLU A 349 -47.39 -23.35 -22.45
CA GLU A 349 -48.32 -23.10 -23.57
C GLU A 349 -47.80 -22.02 -24.53
#